data_AF-A0A8J3AQQ4-F1
#
_entry.id   AF-A0A8J3AQQ4-F1
#
_cell.length_a   1.000
_cell.length_b   1.000
_cell.length_c   1.000
_cell.angle_alpha   90.00
_cell.angle_beta   90.00
_cell.angle_gamma   90.00
#
_symmetry.space_group_name_H-M   'P 1'
#
loop_
_entity.id
_entity.type
_entity.pdbx_description
1 polymer ?
#
loop_
_entity_poly.entity_id
_entity_poly.type
_entity_poly.pdbx_seq_one_letter_code
_entity_poly.pdbx_strand_id
1 'polypeptide(L)'
;MKKIIGLVLSFVLFFHVLPTAQASELEDINGQYKELYASDLSYVNGVYKSEGKKVKDIVGVSSDIKDALGEWTVVSVSKNGGSVNVGFEAIVLQNPDKEKNEYIIAYKGSAGSLTDKDWKDNSEAISKISTDLTQKTGVVYHPQDADAVLFTQSILSKYKGATFTLTGHSLGGHLAQRTKIDLKLEGTKVVTFNSLGVVTEAKLSDYANYLQGNMNFIIDGEFVDKYNKLYLITSLGNKYTLLLPNVTSDQEKHKLVNFYTYTKKTYTVYQNTKLLKTFYNVNNAKQLASMNLKTTIKNLDGKVIWKNDNRYAVYLHEKLLYTFPDRKTADKFANVQAGRRVLDLKTNKNVYFKSNANFRYSVYLGKDKLDIFTSSNDAIKFAKLNSKRVVKDEKTKKIIYPNK
;
A
#
# COMPACT_ATOMS: atom_id res chain seq x y z
N MET A 1 40.12 60.08 -50.33
CA MET A 1 38.85 60.31 -49.61
C MET A 1 38.37 59.01 -49.00
N LYS A 2 37.61 59.06 -47.90
CA LYS A 2 37.16 57.85 -47.17
C LYS A 2 35.97 57.21 -47.90
N LYS A 3 35.98 55.87 -48.07
CA LYS A 3 34.75 55.10 -48.34
C LYS A 3 34.38 54.35 -47.06
N ILE A 4 33.14 54.53 -46.61
CA ILE A 4 32.60 53.85 -45.44
C ILE A 4 32.23 52.43 -45.86
N ILE A 5 32.86 51.42 -45.28
CA ILE A 5 32.42 50.03 -45.41
C ILE A 5 31.30 49.82 -44.38
N GLY A 6 30.06 49.77 -44.86
CA GLY A 6 28.90 49.45 -44.03
C GLY A 6 28.96 47.98 -43.61
N LEU A 7 29.41 47.71 -42.39
CA LEU A 7 29.50 46.36 -41.87
C LEU A 7 28.11 45.86 -41.46
N VAL A 8 27.53 44.98 -42.28
CA VAL A 8 26.25 44.33 -41.97
C VAL A 8 26.48 43.33 -40.83
N LEU A 9 26.21 43.76 -39.59
CA LEU A 9 26.10 42.84 -38.46
C LEU A 9 24.86 41.96 -38.66
N SER A 10 25.08 40.76 -39.20
CA SER A 10 24.10 39.68 -39.14
C SER A 10 23.91 39.30 -37.66
N PHE A 11 22.79 39.75 -37.08
CA PHE A 11 22.36 39.36 -35.74
C PHE A 11 21.94 37.88 -35.75
N VAL A 12 22.93 36.98 -35.73
CA VAL A 12 22.71 35.55 -35.46
C VAL A 12 22.29 35.45 -33.99
N LEU A 13 20.98 35.47 -33.78
CA LEU A 13 20.35 35.13 -32.51
C LEU A 13 20.69 33.67 -32.19
N PHE A 14 21.80 33.47 -31.48
CA PHE A 14 22.08 32.25 -30.73
C PHE A 14 21.04 32.12 -29.63
N PHE A 15 19.84 31.67 -30.01
CA PHE A 15 18.98 30.92 -29.12
C PHE A 15 19.80 29.72 -28.65
N HIS A 16 20.42 29.88 -27.49
CA HIS A 16 20.69 28.74 -26.63
C HIS A 16 19.32 28.11 -26.37
N VAL A 17 19.02 27.06 -27.11
CA VAL A 17 17.99 26.10 -26.74
C VAL A 17 18.49 25.50 -25.44
N LEU A 18 18.15 26.17 -24.33
CA LEU A 18 18.13 25.54 -23.02
C LEU A 18 17.47 24.19 -23.26
N PRO A 19 18.13 23.06 -22.94
CA PRO A 19 17.47 21.78 -23.06
C PRO A 19 16.22 21.88 -22.19
N THR A 20 15.06 21.92 -22.85
CA THR A 20 13.80 21.82 -22.14
C THR A 20 13.87 20.47 -21.47
N ALA A 21 14.13 20.47 -20.16
CA ALA A 21 13.96 19.30 -19.36
C ALA A 21 12.50 18.91 -19.57
N GLN A 22 12.28 17.88 -20.42
CA GLN A 22 11.11 17.04 -20.24
C GLN A 22 11.16 16.70 -18.76
N ALA A 23 10.16 17.17 -18.02
CA ALA A 23 9.97 16.73 -16.65
C ALA A 23 9.76 15.23 -16.77
N SER A 24 10.85 14.47 -16.55
CA SER A 24 10.87 13.02 -16.62
C SER A 24 9.68 12.53 -15.85
N GLU A 25 8.80 11.77 -16.48
CA GLU A 25 7.61 11.26 -15.83
C GLU A 25 8.09 10.55 -14.56
N LEU A 26 7.73 11.10 -13.40
CA LEU A 26 8.21 10.61 -12.11
C LEU A 26 7.65 9.21 -11.95
N GLU A 27 8.51 8.22 -12.18
CA GLU A 27 8.15 6.80 -12.11
C GLU A 27 7.45 6.53 -10.78
N ASP A 28 6.41 5.70 -10.83
CA ASP A 28 5.51 5.55 -9.70
C ASP A 28 6.16 4.77 -8.56
N ILE A 29 6.87 5.48 -7.68
CA ILE A 29 7.58 4.95 -6.52
C ILE A 29 6.62 4.20 -5.56
N ASN A 30 5.29 4.36 -5.71
CA ASN A 30 4.33 3.48 -5.04
C ASN A 30 4.55 1.98 -5.35
N GLY A 31 5.18 1.65 -6.49
CA GLY A 31 5.59 0.31 -6.90
C GLY A 31 6.70 -0.37 -6.09
N GLN A 32 7.19 0.26 -5.01
CA GLN A 32 8.17 -0.31 -4.06
C GLN A 32 7.61 -0.53 -2.63
N TYR A 33 6.40 -0.04 -2.29
CA TYR A 33 5.86 -0.19 -0.93
C TYR A 33 5.18 -1.54 -0.67
N LYS A 34 4.66 -2.22 -1.71
CA LYS A 34 4.00 -3.53 -1.56
C LYS A 34 4.98 -4.58 -1.03
N GLU A 35 6.25 -4.49 -1.41
CA GLU A 35 7.35 -5.34 -0.97
C GLU A 35 7.70 -5.12 0.51
N LEU A 36 7.68 -3.86 0.98
CA LEU A 36 7.89 -3.52 2.39
C LEU A 36 6.77 -4.11 3.25
N TYR A 37 5.51 -3.82 2.91
CA TYR A 37 4.38 -4.31 3.69
C TYR A 37 4.19 -5.84 3.61
N ALA A 38 4.75 -6.50 2.58
CA ALA A 38 4.81 -7.96 2.51
C ALA A 38 5.87 -8.53 3.48
N SER A 39 7.02 -7.85 3.60
CA SER A 39 8.00 -8.13 4.66
C SER A 39 7.38 -7.93 6.04
N ASP A 40 6.75 -6.79 6.32
CA ASP A 40 6.10 -6.51 7.62
C ASP A 40 5.01 -7.55 7.96
N LEU A 41 4.24 -7.98 6.96
CA LEU A 41 3.20 -9.00 7.12
C LEU A 41 3.76 -10.35 7.59
N SER A 42 5.00 -10.70 7.25
CA SER A 42 5.67 -11.92 7.74
C SER A 42 5.98 -11.90 9.24
N TYR A 43 6.00 -10.73 9.88
CA TYR A 43 6.14 -10.58 11.33
C TYR A 43 4.80 -10.64 12.10
N VAL A 44 3.65 -10.71 11.41
CA VAL A 44 2.34 -10.69 12.08
C VAL A 44 2.04 -12.06 12.71
N ASN A 45 1.91 -12.07 14.04
CA ASN A 45 1.58 -13.26 14.83
C ASN A 45 0.36 -14.02 14.25
N GLY A 46 0.60 -15.26 13.80
CA GLY A 46 -0.43 -16.13 13.22
C GLY A 46 -0.68 -15.96 11.73
N VAL A 47 0.10 -15.15 11.00
CA VAL A 47 0.01 -15.02 9.53
C VAL A 47 0.14 -16.37 8.82
N TYR A 48 0.99 -17.25 9.33
CA TYR A 48 1.16 -18.63 8.84
C TYR A 48 -0.12 -19.50 8.92
N LYS A 49 -1.15 -19.10 9.70
CA LYS A 49 -2.47 -19.75 9.73
C LYS A 49 -3.46 -19.11 8.75
N SER A 50 -2.96 -18.46 7.69
CA SER A 50 -3.76 -17.64 6.78
C SER A 50 -3.58 -17.93 5.29
N GLU A 51 -2.96 -19.04 4.90
CA GLU A 51 -3.02 -19.52 3.50
C GLU A 51 -4.48 -19.63 3.04
N GLY A 52 -4.75 -19.17 1.82
CA GLY A 52 -6.10 -19.02 1.24
C GLY A 52 -6.84 -17.74 1.63
N LYS A 53 -6.34 -16.92 2.57
CA LYS A 53 -7.01 -15.67 3.02
C LYS A 53 -6.44 -14.43 2.34
N LYS A 54 -7.29 -13.41 2.18
CA LYS A 54 -6.84 -12.06 1.80
C LYS A 54 -6.26 -11.31 2.99
N VAL A 55 -5.24 -10.49 2.76
CA VAL A 55 -4.51 -9.77 3.84
C VAL A 55 -5.43 -8.90 4.70
N LYS A 56 -6.48 -8.29 4.13
CA LYS A 56 -7.48 -7.50 4.88
C LYS A 56 -8.29 -8.33 5.88
N ASP A 57 -8.46 -9.63 5.63
CA ASP A 57 -9.28 -10.53 6.42
C ASP A 57 -8.48 -11.24 7.53
N ILE A 58 -7.15 -11.03 7.58
CA ILE A 58 -6.26 -11.55 8.62
C ILE A 58 -6.38 -10.66 9.89
N VAL A 59 -6.45 -11.31 11.06
CA VAL A 59 -6.49 -10.66 12.38
C VAL A 59 -5.08 -10.17 12.76
N GLY A 60 -4.97 -9.04 13.46
CA GLY A 60 -3.69 -8.49 13.93
C GLY A 60 -2.88 -7.70 12.90
N VAL A 61 -3.16 -7.85 11.59
CA VAL A 61 -2.51 -7.04 10.53
C VAL A 61 -2.90 -5.56 10.66
N SER A 62 -1.91 -4.66 10.58
CA SER A 62 -2.06 -3.21 10.76
C SER A 62 -2.90 -2.53 9.67
N SER A 63 -3.40 -1.31 9.93
CA SER A 63 -4.15 -0.53 8.93
C SER A 63 -3.36 -0.29 7.65
N ASP A 64 -2.06 -0.07 7.76
CA ASP A 64 -1.22 0.37 6.64
C ASP A 64 -0.82 -0.81 5.74
N ILE A 65 -0.56 -1.99 6.32
CA ILE A 65 -0.43 -3.24 5.57
C ILE A 65 -1.77 -3.58 4.86
N LYS A 66 -2.92 -3.37 5.53
CA LYS A 66 -4.24 -3.55 4.89
C LYS A 66 -4.53 -2.50 3.81
N ASP A 67 -4.04 -1.26 3.96
CA ASP A 67 -4.19 -0.21 2.95
C ASP A 67 -3.33 -0.46 1.70
N ALA A 68 -2.17 -1.12 1.83
CA ALA A 68 -1.30 -1.48 0.70
C ALA A 68 -1.67 -2.83 0.06
N LEU A 69 -1.81 -3.89 0.86
CA LEU A 69 -1.92 -5.28 0.40
C LEU A 69 -3.30 -5.92 0.58
N GLY A 70 -4.30 -5.19 1.09
CA GLY A 70 -5.55 -5.77 1.59
C GLY A 70 -6.27 -6.79 0.70
N GLU A 71 -6.23 -6.63 -0.63
CA GLU A 71 -6.86 -7.56 -1.58
C GLU A 71 -5.95 -8.71 -2.07
N TRP A 72 -4.64 -8.66 -1.80
CA TRP A 72 -3.70 -9.76 -2.07
C TRP A 72 -4.05 -10.97 -1.22
N THR A 73 -3.76 -12.18 -1.73
CA THR A 73 -4.06 -13.45 -1.05
C THR A 73 -2.77 -14.13 -0.61
N VAL A 74 -2.71 -14.64 0.61
CA VAL A 74 -1.61 -15.52 1.06
C VAL A 74 -1.80 -16.89 0.43
N VAL A 75 -0.84 -17.36 -0.37
CA VAL A 75 -0.95 -18.59 -1.20
C VAL A 75 0.16 -19.62 -0.95
N SER A 76 1.05 -19.34 -0.01
CA SER A 76 1.95 -20.30 0.63
C SER A 76 2.60 -19.64 1.85
N VAL A 77 3.02 -20.44 2.83
CA VAL A 77 3.80 -20.00 3.99
C VAL A 77 4.88 -21.04 4.31
N SER A 78 5.98 -20.65 4.97
CA SER A 78 6.95 -21.63 5.48
C SER A 78 6.35 -22.41 6.66
N LYS A 79 6.85 -23.64 6.88
CA LYS A 79 6.30 -24.57 7.88
C LYS A 79 6.54 -24.15 9.33
N ASN A 80 7.45 -23.21 9.58
CA ASN A 80 8.00 -22.92 10.91
C ASN A 80 7.17 -21.89 11.71
N GLY A 81 6.24 -21.19 11.04
CA GLY A 81 5.04 -20.59 11.62
C GLY A 81 5.25 -19.68 12.85
N GLY A 82 5.79 -18.48 12.65
CA GLY A 82 5.95 -17.44 13.65
C GLY A 82 7.17 -17.58 14.55
N SER A 83 7.73 -18.79 14.68
CA SER A 83 8.56 -19.17 15.84
C SER A 83 10.03 -18.76 15.73
N VAL A 84 10.41 -17.77 16.52
CA VAL A 84 11.81 -17.29 16.74
C VAL A 84 12.77 -18.37 17.24
N ASN A 85 12.23 -19.49 17.73
CA ASN A 85 12.98 -20.65 18.23
C ASN A 85 13.27 -21.70 17.15
N VAL A 86 12.56 -21.66 16.02
CA VAL A 86 12.73 -22.61 14.90
C VAL A 86 13.57 -21.99 13.78
N GLY A 87 13.44 -20.70 13.55
CA GLY A 87 14.07 -19.99 12.44
C GLY A 87 13.34 -20.17 11.11
N PHE A 88 13.81 -19.49 10.08
CA PHE A 88 13.30 -19.42 8.70
C PHE A 88 11.78 -19.26 8.56
N GLU A 89 11.35 -18.01 8.32
CA GLU A 89 9.96 -17.70 7.99
C GLU A 89 9.83 -16.91 6.69
N ALA A 90 8.88 -17.33 5.87
CA ALA A 90 8.53 -16.69 4.61
C ALA A 90 7.04 -16.86 4.28
N ILE A 91 6.48 -15.89 3.57
CA ILE A 91 5.11 -15.92 3.05
C ILE A 91 5.11 -15.63 1.55
N VAL A 92 4.12 -16.16 0.83
CA VAL A 92 3.90 -15.89 -0.59
C VAL A 92 2.54 -15.22 -0.77
N LEU A 93 2.54 -14.07 -1.42
CA LEU A 93 1.34 -13.30 -1.75
C LEU A 93 1.08 -13.37 -3.26
N GLN A 94 -0.17 -13.62 -3.65
CA GLN A 94 -0.63 -13.53 -5.04
C GLN A 94 -1.37 -12.20 -5.27
N ASN A 95 -1.09 -11.55 -6.40
CA ASN A 95 -1.79 -10.33 -6.83
C ASN A 95 -3.30 -10.62 -6.99
N PRO A 96 -4.22 -9.75 -6.52
CA PRO A 96 -5.66 -9.90 -6.78
C PRO A 96 -6.02 -9.93 -8.27
N ASP A 97 -5.19 -9.34 -9.13
CA ASP A 97 -5.29 -9.38 -10.59
C ASP A 97 -4.62 -10.65 -11.13
N LYS A 98 -5.44 -11.66 -11.42
CA LYS A 98 -4.98 -12.98 -11.87
C LYS A 98 -4.34 -12.98 -13.25
N GLU A 99 -4.68 -12.02 -14.12
CA GLU A 99 -4.16 -11.95 -15.49
C GLU A 99 -2.67 -11.56 -15.51
N LYS A 100 -2.19 -10.88 -14.46
CA LYS A 100 -0.77 -10.54 -14.27
C LYS A 100 0.12 -11.71 -13.83
N ASN A 101 -0.46 -12.80 -13.32
CA ASN A 101 0.26 -13.96 -12.76
C ASN A 101 1.43 -13.56 -11.82
N GLU A 102 1.23 -12.52 -11.00
CA GLU A 102 2.29 -11.87 -10.20
C GLU A 102 2.25 -12.31 -8.72
N TYR A 103 3.43 -12.60 -8.17
CA TYR A 103 3.61 -13.06 -6.80
C TYR A 103 4.76 -12.33 -6.09
N ILE A 104 4.60 -12.11 -4.79
CA ILE A 104 5.67 -11.62 -3.90
C ILE A 104 6.04 -12.75 -2.94
N ILE A 105 7.32 -13.09 -2.85
CA ILE A 105 7.89 -13.99 -1.83
C ILE A 105 8.59 -13.10 -0.80
N ALA A 106 8.01 -13.01 0.40
CA ALA A 106 8.50 -12.16 1.48
C ALA A 106 9.09 -13.01 2.60
N TYR A 107 10.39 -12.84 2.87
CA TYR A 107 11.09 -13.49 3.97
C TYR A 107 11.14 -12.55 5.17
N LYS A 108 10.94 -13.12 6.35
CA LYS A 108 11.05 -12.44 7.65
C LYS A 108 12.52 -12.29 8.01
N GLY A 109 12.89 -11.17 8.62
CA GLY A 109 14.18 -11.04 9.31
C GLY A 109 14.10 -11.47 10.77
N SER A 110 15.22 -11.41 11.49
CA SER A 110 15.29 -11.82 12.89
C SER A 110 14.23 -11.14 13.77
N ALA A 111 13.63 -11.90 14.67
CA ALA A 111 12.67 -11.43 15.66
C ALA A 111 12.96 -12.02 17.05
N GLY A 112 12.28 -11.52 18.08
CA GLY A 112 12.46 -11.98 19.46
C GLY A 112 13.69 -11.36 20.14
N SER A 113 14.27 -12.12 21.06
CA SER A 113 15.37 -11.74 21.96
C SER A 113 16.72 -12.30 21.50
N LEU A 114 17.83 -11.74 22.01
CA LEU A 114 19.19 -12.15 21.64
C LEU A 114 19.51 -13.63 21.97
N THR A 115 18.71 -14.29 22.82
CA THR A 115 18.84 -15.72 23.13
C THR A 115 18.11 -16.64 22.14
N ASP A 116 17.27 -16.10 21.26
CA ASP A 116 16.43 -16.87 20.34
C ASP A 116 17.23 -17.26 19.08
N LYS A 117 16.78 -18.29 18.35
CA LYS A 117 17.54 -18.83 17.21
C LYS A 117 17.75 -17.79 16.11
N ASP A 118 16.73 -17.00 15.82
CA ASP A 118 16.77 -15.90 14.83
C ASP A 118 17.90 -14.88 15.07
N TRP A 119 18.30 -14.64 16.32
CA TRP A 119 19.39 -13.72 16.66
C TRP A 119 20.76 -14.41 16.78
N LYS A 120 20.78 -15.70 17.16
CA LYS A 120 21.99 -16.53 17.13
C LYS A 120 22.49 -16.76 15.71
N ASP A 121 21.59 -17.12 14.78
CA ASP A 121 21.93 -17.32 13.37
C ASP A 121 22.45 -16.01 12.74
N ASN A 122 21.83 -14.87 13.07
CA ASN A 122 22.28 -13.55 12.62
C ASN A 122 23.67 -13.20 13.19
N SER A 123 23.92 -13.52 14.47
CA SER A 123 25.25 -13.35 15.10
C SER A 123 26.32 -14.23 14.44
N GLU A 124 25.96 -15.45 14.00
CA GLU A 124 26.87 -16.27 13.21
C GLU A 124 27.21 -15.62 11.87
N ALA A 125 26.22 -15.15 11.11
CA ALA A 125 26.48 -14.48 9.82
C ALA A 125 27.36 -13.23 9.98
N ILE A 126 27.14 -12.42 11.02
CA ILE A 126 28.00 -11.28 11.37
C ILE A 126 29.46 -11.74 11.55
N SER A 127 29.71 -12.88 12.20
CA SER A 127 31.06 -13.45 12.34
C SER A 127 31.69 -13.93 11.03
N LYS A 128 30.90 -14.24 9.98
CA LYS A 128 31.42 -14.70 8.68
C LYS A 128 31.78 -13.55 7.73
N ILE A 129 31.34 -12.31 7.97
CA ILE A 129 31.51 -11.19 7.04
C ILE A 129 32.97 -10.96 6.65
N SER A 130 33.87 -10.99 7.63
CA SER A 130 35.31 -10.72 7.42
C SER A 130 36.12 -11.96 7.01
N THR A 131 35.48 -13.08 6.65
CA THR A 131 36.19 -14.29 6.22
C THR A 131 36.59 -14.23 4.75
N ASP A 132 37.74 -14.82 4.40
CA ASP A 132 38.26 -14.90 3.03
C ASP A 132 37.23 -15.44 2.03
N LEU A 133 36.37 -16.37 2.46
CA LEU A 133 35.30 -16.92 1.63
C LEU A 133 34.24 -15.86 1.29
N THR A 134 33.80 -15.08 2.28
CA THR A 134 32.86 -13.96 2.06
C THR A 134 33.52 -12.88 1.19
N GLN A 135 34.77 -12.50 1.46
CA GLN A 135 35.48 -11.48 0.65
C GLN A 135 35.67 -11.94 -0.81
N LYS A 136 35.98 -13.23 -1.04
CA LYS A 136 36.19 -13.82 -2.37
C LYS A 136 34.92 -14.05 -3.18
N THR A 137 33.77 -14.27 -2.53
CA THR A 137 32.48 -14.55 -3.19
C THR A 137 31.51 -13.37 -3.17
N GLY A 138 31.77 -12.39 -2.30
CA GLY A 138 30.84 -11.36 -1.87
C GLY A 138 29.71 -11.84 -0.95
N VAL A 139 29.56 -13.15 -0.72
CA VAL A 139 28.37 -13.71 -0.08
C VAL A 139 28.67 -14.12 1.36
N VAL A 140 27.97 -13.48 2.30
CA VAL A 140 27.93 -13.93 3.70
C VAL A 140 27.13 -15.23 3.77
N TYR A 141 27.60 -16.20 4.55
CA TYR A 141 26.82 -17.40 4.91
C TYR A 141 25.85 -17.08 6.05
N HIS A 142 24.58 -17.51 5.92
CA HIS A 142 23.63 -17.54 7.03
C HIS A 142 23.01 -18.95 7.19
N PRO A 143 22.83 -19.47 8.42
CA PRO A 143 22.26 -20.80 8.65
C PRO A 143 20.88 -21.08 8.04
N GLN A 144 20.11 -20.05 7.67
CA GLN A 144 18.78 -20.17 7.07
C GLN A 144 18.78 -20.10 5.53
N ASP A 145 19.96 -19.96 4.90
CA ASP A 145 20.11 -19.87 3.42
C ASP A 145 19.46 -21.05 2.70
N ALA A 146 19.76 -22.28 3.14
CA ALA A 146 19.30 -23.50 2.49
C ALA A 146 17.76 -23.64 2.54
N ASP A 147 17.13 -23.27 3.65
CA ASP A 147 15.67 -23.29 3.79
C ASP A 147 15.01 -22.24 2.88
N ALA A 148 15.61 -21.05 2.74
CA ALA A 148 15.13 -20.01 1.83
C ALA A 148 15.18 -20.44 0.36
N VAL A 149 16.28 -21.07 -0.04
CA VAL A 149 16.49 -21.65 -1.38
C VAL A 149 15.48 -22.77 -1.65
N LEU A 150 15.37 -23.77 -0.77
CA LEU A 150 14.47 -24.92 -0.93
C LEU A 150 12.99 -24.50 -0.93
N PHE A 151 12.59 -23.60 -0.03
CA PHE A 151 11.24 -23.04 -0.02
C PHE A 151 10.94 -22.38 -1.35
N THR A 152 11.78 -21.48 -1.81
CA THR A 152 11.55 -20.70 -3.03
C THR A 152 11.54 -21.57 -4.27
N GLN A 153 12.46 -22.54 -4.39
CA GLN A 153 12.47 -23.51 -5.47
C GLN A 153 11.13 -24.28 -5.56
N SER A 154 10.52 -24.62 -4.42
CA SER A 154 9.20 -25.25 -4.39
C SER A 154 8.08 -24.31 -4.86
N ILE A 155 8.14 -23.01 -4.55
CA ILE A 155 7.16 -22.00 -4.97
C ILE A 155 7.26 -21.72 -6.48
N LEU A 156 8.47 -21.55 -7.01
CA LEU A 156 8.72 -21.41 -8.45
C LEU A 156 8.23 -22.65 -9.22
N SER A 157 8.40 -23.84 -8.64
CA SER A 157 7.91 -25.11 -9.21
C SER A 157 6.38 -25.26 -9.16
N LYS A 158 5.72 -24.70 -8.13
CA LYS A 158 4.26 -24.70 -7.93
C LYS A 158 3.55 -23.72 -8.88
N TYR A 159 4.13 -22.55 -9.12
CA TYR A 159 3.55 -21.49 -9.95
C TYR A 159 4.44 -21.17 -11.16
N LYS A 160 4.56 -22.13 -12.08
CA LYS A 160 5.37 -21.98 -13.31
C LYS A 160 4.84 -20.88 -14.22
N GLY A 161 5.74 -20.10 -14.83
CA GLY A 161 5.39 -18.99 -15.71
C GLY A 161 4.80 -17.76 -15.00
N ALA A 162 4.94 -17.69 -13.67
CA ALA A 162 4.58 -16.52 -12.89
C ALA A 162 5.72 -15.50 -12.79
N THR A 163 5.37 -14.22 -12.62
CA THR A 163 6.35 -13.15 -12.33
C THR A 163 6.53 -13.04 -10.82
N PHE A 164 7.78 -13.13 -10.35
CA PHE A 164 8.10 -13.08 -8.93
C PHE A 164 8.84 -11.79 -8.55
N THR A 165 8.54 -11.29 -7.36
CA THR A 165 9.41 -10.35 -6.63
C THR A 165 9.81 -10.98 -5.30
N LEU A 166 11.11 -10.99 -5.00
CA LEU A 166 11.63 -11.40 -3.68
C LEU A 166 11.77 -10.16 -2.78
N THR A 167 11.41 -10.26 -1.51
CA THR A 167 11.51 -9.14 -0.56
C THR A 167 11.83 -9.58 0.86
N GLY A 168 12.47 -8.71 1.63
CA GLY A 168 12.56 -8.86 3.08
C GLY A 168 13.29 -7.72 3.77
N HIS A 169 13.04 -7.59 5.06
CA HIS A 169 13.72 -6.65 5.96
C HIS A 169 14.85 -7.36 6.74
N SER A 170 15.96 -6.67 6.99
CA SER A 170 17.09 -7.21 7.76
C SER A 170 17.60 -8.53 7.17
N LEU A 171 17.68 -9.60 7.97
CA LEU A 171 17.96 -10.97 7.55
C LEU A 171 17.04 -11.43 6.39
N GLY A 172 15.76 -11.08 6.39
CA GLY A 172 14.84 -11.47 5.32
C GLY A 172 15.27 -10.95 3.95
N GLY A 173 15.88 -9.75 3.91
CA GLY A 173 16.47 -9.20 2.69
C GLY A 173 17.73 -9.97 2.24
N HIS A 174 18.49 -10.51 3.19
CA HIS A 174 19.70 -11.29 2.90
C HIS A 174 19.29 -12.63 2.29
N LEU A 175 18.30 -13.31 2.89
CA LEU A 175 17.68 -14.52 2.34
C LEU A 175 17.09 -14.28 0.94
N ALA A 176 16.48 -13.12 0.68
CA ALA A 176 15.98 -12.75 -0.64
C ALA A 176 17.09 -12.63 -1.71
N GLN A 177 18.19 -11.94 -1.38
CA GLN A 177 19.34 -11.78 -2.28
C GLN A 177 20.08 -13.12 -2.49
N ARG A 178 20.35 -13.84 -1.40
CA ARG A 178 20.99 -15.17 -1.40
C ARG A 178 20.24 -16.16 -2.29
N THR A 179 18.91 -16.22 -2.14
CA THR A 179 18.04 -17.11 -2.90
C THR A 179 18.09 -16.81 -4.41
N LYS A 180 18.10 -15.53 -4.80
CA LYS A 180 18.26 -15.15 -6.22
C LYS A 180 19.60 -15.64 -6.80
N ILE A 181 20.67 -15.55 -6.03
CA ILE A 181 22.02 -15.96 -6.46
C ILE A 181 22.08 -17.49 -6.64
N ASP A 182 21.68 -18.26 -5.63
CA ASP A 182 21.78 -19.72 -5.67
C ASP A 182 20.84 -20.38 -6.69
N LEU A 183 19.63 -19.82 -6.86
CA LEU A 183 18.67 -20.29 -7.88
C LEU A 183 18.85 -19.63 -9.26
N LYS A 184 19.86 -18.75 -9.43
CA LYS A 184 20.16 -18.01 -10.68
C LYS A 184 18.93 -17.34 -11.31
N LEU A 185 18.20 -16.57 -10.50
CA LEU A 185 16.92 -15.97 -10.91
C LEU A 185 17.12 -14.65 -11.69
N GLU A 186 17.65 -14.77 -12.90
CA GLU A 186 17.83 -13.68 -13.87
C GLU A 186 16.52 -12.90 -14.07
N GLY A 187 16.59 -11.56 -14.06
CA GLY A 187 15.44 -10.66 -14.25
C GLY A 187 14.37 -10.69 -13.14
N THR A 188 14.50 -11.55 -12.13
CA THR A 188 13.58 -11.61 -10.98
C THR A 188 13.85 -10.44 -10.03
N LYS A 189 12.89 -9.52 -9.87
CA LYS A 189 13.02 -8.34 -8.99
C LYS A 189 13.32 -8.77 -7.54
N VAL A 190 14.26 -8.09 -6.88
CA VAL A 190 14.55 -8.24 -5.45
C VAL A 190 14.55 -6.88 -4.80
N VAL A 191 13.74 -6.68 -3.76
CA VAL A 191 13.64 -5.41 -3.02
C VAL A 191 13.95 -5.66 -1.55
N THR A 192 15.00 -5.05 -1.02
CA THR A 192 15.45 -5.32 0.37
C THR A 192 15.53 -4.06 1.21
N PHE A 193 15.10 -4.18 2.46
CA PHE A 193 15.05 -3.08 3.42
C PHE A 193 16.06 -3.34 4.53
N ASN A 194 17.02 -2.44 4.73
CA ASN A 194 18.01 -2.53 5.81
C ASN A 194 18.73 -3.89 5.90
N SER A 195 19.17 -4.45 4.77
CA SER A 195 19.71 -5.81 4.76
C SER A 195 21.23 -5.86 4.92
N LEU A 196 21.72 -6.93 5.54
CA LEU A 196 23.13 -7.33 5.54
C LEU A 196 23.71 -7.40 4.12
N GLY A 197 22.86 -7.87 3.18
CA GLY A 197 23.12 -7.92 1.75
C GLY A 197 24.26 -8.87 1.32
N VAL A 198 24.70 -8.66 0.07
CA VAL A 198 25.97 -9.15 -0.49
C VAL A 198 27.05 -8.11 -0.16
N VAL A 199 28.16 -8.55 0.43
CA VAL A 199 29.30 -7.72 0.84
C VAL A 199 30.27 -7.54 -0.33
N THR A 200 30.79 -6.33 -0.48
CA THR A 200 31.92 -6.00 -1.36
C THR A 200 32.87 -5.11 -0.58
N GLU A 201 34.15 -4.99 -0.96
CA GLU A 201 35.15 -4.20 -0.21
C GLU A 201 34.62 -2.79 0.16
N ALA A 202 33.99 -2.10 -0.80
CA ALA A 202 33.40 -0.77 -0.62
C ALA A 202 32.24 -0.69 0.40
N LYS A 203 31.66 -1.81 0.85
CA LYS A 203 30.65 -1.85 1.92
C LYS A 203 31.26 -2.05 3.30
N LEU A 204 32.51 -2.51 3.39
CA LEU A 204 33.12 -2.87 4.68
C LEU A 204 33.36 -1.63 5.58
N SER A 205 33.62 -0.47 4.97
CA SER A 205 33.68 0.83 5.65
C SER A 205 32.33 1.26 6.23
N ASP A 206 31.27 1.09 5.44
CA ASP A 206 29.93 1.57 5.77
C ASP A 206 29.25 0.64 6.79
N TYR A 207 29.59 -0.64 6.76
CA TYR A 207 29.05 -1.68 7.65
C TYR A 207 29.29 -1.37 9.14
N ALA A 208 30.42 -0.76 9.49
CA ALA A 208 30.71 -0.35 10.87
C ALA A 208 29.73 0.73 11.38
N ASN A 209 29.33 1.68 10.53
CA ASN A 209 28.33 2.71 10.86
C ASN A 209 26.90 2.15 10.89
N TYR A 210 26.61 1.14 10.05
CA TYR A 210 25.35 0.38 10.11
C TYR A 210 25.22 -0.40 11.43
N LEU A 211 26.26 -1.10 11.89
CA LEU A 211 26.25 -1.83 13.17
C LEU A 211 25.99 -0.93 14.39
N GLN A 212 26.40 0.34 14.32
CA GLN A 212 26.09 1.34 15.35
C GLN A 212 24.65 1.88 15.28
N GLY A 213 23.86 1.45 14.29
CA GLY A 213 22.51 1.91 14.01
C GLY A 213 22.45 3.34 13.46
N ASN A 214 23.53 3.85 12.87
CA ASN A 214 23.61 5.25 12.42
C ASN A 214 23.16 5.45 10.95
N MET A 215 23.03 4.37 10.17
CA MET A 215 22.72 4.39 8.74
C MET A 215 21.78 3.24 8.36
N ASN A 216 21.00 3.40 7.28
CA ASN A 216 20.15 2.36 6.69
C ASN A 216 20.55 2.13 5.22
N PHE A 217 20.62 0.86 4.80
CA PHE A 217 20.91 0.49 3.40
C PHE A 217 19.63 0.23 2.59
N ILE A 218 19.44 1.03 1.55
CA ILE A 218 18.56 0.71 0.41
C ILE A 218 19.46 0.14 -0.70
N ILE A 219 19.08 -1.01 -1.26
CA ILE A 219 19.87 -1.74 -2.26
C ILE A 219 18.95 -2.20 -3.40
N ASP A 220 19.29 -1.83 -4.63
CA ASP A 220 18.82 -2.46 -5.88
C ASP A 220 19.96 -3.29 -6.52
N GLY A 221 19.62 -4.31 -7.33
CA GLY A 221 20.55 -5.30 -7.92
C GLY A 221 20.81 -5.12 -9.43
N GLU A 222 21.54 -5.99 -10.15
CA GLU A 222 21.77 -7.46 -9.99
C GLU A 222 23.29 -7.83 -10.14
N PHE A 223 23.86 -8.89 -10.76
CA PHE A 223 23.39 -10.19 -11.31
C PHE A 223 24.41 -11.36 -11.11
N VAL A 224 25.41 -11.60 -12.01
CA VAL A 224 26.02 -12.94 -12.25
C VAL A 224 27.58 -13.03 -12.41
N ASP A 225 28.17 -13.76 -11.47
CA ASP A 225 29.33 -14.70 -11.41
C ASP A 225 30.80 -14.40 -11.85
N LYS A 226 31.67 -15.32 -11.39
CA LYS A 226 33.14 -15.39 -11.49
C LYS A 226 33.73 -15.57 -12.90
N TYR A 227 32.91 -15.74 -13.93
CA TYR A 227 33.34 -15.88 -15.33
C TYR A 227 32.87 -14.71 -16.21
N ASN A 228 32.50 -13.59 -15.59
CA ASN A 228 32.12 -12.32 -16.23
C ASN A 228 30.88 -12.39 -17.13
N LYS A 229 29.70 -12.20 -16.53
CA LYS A 229 28.90 -10.96 -16.68
C LYS A 229 27.53 -11.10 -16.02
N LEU A 230 26.99 -10.10 -15.35
CA LEU A 230 27.50 -8.76 -14.99
C LEU A 230 26.91 -8.40 -13.61
N TYR A 231 27.33 -7.32 -12.95
CA TYR A 231 26.71 -6.86 -11.70
C TYR A 231 26.37 -5.37 -11.74
N LEU A 232 25.29 -5.00 -11.07
CA LEU A 232 24.80 -3.64 -10.89
C LEU A 232 24.14 -3.49 -9.50
N ILE A 233 24.84 -3.92 -8.44
CA ILE A 233 24.47 -3.56 -7.06
C ILE A 233 24.79 -2.08 -6.86
N THR A 234 23.92 -1.18 -7.37
CA THR A 234 24.04 0.24 -7.07
C THR A 234 23.65 0.46 -5.63
N SER A 235 24.66 0.73 -4.80
CA SER A 235 24.42 1.64 -3.70
C SER A 235 23.87 2.95 -4.29
N LEU A 236 22.81 3.46 -3.69
CA LEU A 236 22.77 4.89 -3.50
C LEU A 236 23.97 5.21 -2.61
N GLY A 237 25.12 5.56 -3.20
CA GLY A 237 26.36 5.83 -2.48
C GLY A 237 26.25 7.08 -1.61
N ASN A 238 27.37 7.75 -1.33
CA ASN A 238 27.48 8.90 -0.41
C ASN A 238 26.47 10.05 -0.64
N LYS A 239 25.72 10.06 -1.74
CA LYS A 239 24.55 10.92 -1.99
C LYS A 239 23.30 10.61 -1.14
N TYR A 240 23.06 9.37 -0.70
CA TYR A 240 21.84 9.00 0.05
C TYR A 240 22.10 8.10 1.27
N THR A 241 23.30 8.18 1.84
CA THR A 241 23.55 7.71 3.21
C THR A 241 22.63 8.46 4.17
N LEU A 242 21.46 7.89 4.50
CA LEU A 242 20.53 8.51 5.43
C LEU A 242 21.04 8.30 6.85
N LEU A 243 21.77 9.29 7.36
CA LEU A 243 22.08 9.38 8.78
C LEU A 243 20.77 9.44 9.57
N LEU A 244 20.57 8.49 10.48
CA LEU A 244 19.42 8.54 11.38
C LEU A 244 19.59 9.70 12.38
N PRO A 245 18.49 10.22 12.95
CA PRO A 245 18.58 11.11 14.10
C PRO A 245 19.39 10.45 15.23
N ASN A 246 20.16 11.23 15.98
CA ASN A 246 20.92 10.70 17.11
C ASN A 246 19.94 10.25 18.22
N VAL A 247 19.76 8.94 18.38
CA VAL A 247 18.80 8.33 19.30
C VAL A 247 19.52 7.40 20.28
N THR A 248 19.16 7.50 21.55
CA THR A 248 19.93 7.04 22.70
C THR A 248 19.78 5.54 23.03
N SER A 249 18.92 4.79 22.34
CA SER A 249 18.81 3.34 22.51
C SER A 249 18.82 2.58 21.19
N ASP A 250 19.62 1.51 21.10
CA ASP A 250 19.75 0.73 19.87
C ASP A 250 18.46 -0.02 19.51
N GLN A 251 17.59 -0.29 20.49
CA GLN A 251 16.27 -0.85 20.25
C GLN A 251 15.31 0.17 19.62
N GLU A 252 15.50 1.47 19.87
CA GLU A 252 14.79 2.53 19.14
C GLU A 252 15.44 2.83 17.79
N LYS A 253 16.77 2.77 17.66
CA LYS A 253 17.44 2.85 16.33
C LYS A 253 16.88 1.80 15.38
N HIS A 254 16.80 0.53 15.79
CA HIS A 254 16.17 -0.51 14.97
C HIS A 254 14.69 -0.24 14.65
N LYS A 255 13.90 0.30 15.60
CA LYS A 255 12.51 0.73 15.32
C LYS A 255 12.43 1.93 14.36
N LEU A 256 13.42 2.82 14.38
CA LEU A 256 13.53 4.00 13.51
C LEU A 256 13.99 3.62 12.11
N VAL A 257 14.83 2.59 11.97
CA VAL A 257 15.16 1.98 10.68
C VAL A 257 13.90 1.40 10.01
N ASN A 258 13.02 0.72 10.78
CA ASN A 258 11.70 0.31 10.29
C ASN A 258 10.79 1.50 9.90
N PHE A 259 11.08 2.72 10.39
CA PHE A 259 10.26 3.93 10.25
C PHE A 259 10.75 4.92 9.18
N TYR A 260 12.04 4.89 8.83
CA TYR A 260 12.67 5.85 7.90
C TYR A 260 12.63 5.43 6.42
N THR A 261 11.83 4.41 6.08
CA THR A 261 11.33 4.29 4.71
C THR A 261 10.47 5.53 4.40
N TYR A 262 10.76 6.24 3.30
CA TYR A 262 10.10 7.50 2.93
C TYR A 262 8.63 7.28 2.55
N THR A 263 7.79 7.11 3.58
CA THR A 263 6.38 6.73 3.49
C THR A 263 5.47 7.96 3.65
N LYS A 264 5.79 9.04 2.91
CA LYS A 264 4.84 10.14 2.71
C LYS A 264 3.60 9.57 2.02
N LYS A 265 2.51 9.41 2.78
CA LYS A 265 1.24 8.84 2.31
C LYS A 265 0.75 9.59 1.08
N THR A 266 0.81 8.92 -0.07
CA THR A 266 0.81 9.52 -1.40
C THR A 266 -0.52 10.12 -1.85
N TYR A 267 -1.63 9.71 -1.23
CA TYR A 267 -2.98 10.15 -1.56
C TYR A 267 -3.71 10.73 -0.35
N THR A 268 -4.02 12.02 -0.42
CA THR A 268 -4.61 12.78 0.68
C THR A 268 -6.09 13.09 0.40
N VAL A 269 -6.99 12.53 1.20
CA VAL A 269 -8.45 12.76 1.10
C VAL A 269 -8.83 13.98 1.93
N TYR A 270 -9.37 15.00 1.26
CA TYR A 270 -9.98 16.17 1.89
C TYR A 270 -11.50 16.14 1.72
N GLN A 271 -12.23 16.76 2.64
CA GLN A 271 -13.67 17.07 2.55
C GLN A 271 -13.89 18.54 2.89
N ASN A 272 -14.53 19.32 2.02
CA ASN A 272 -14.71 20.77 2.21
C ASN A 272 -13.40 21.45 2.67
N THR A 273 -12.30 21.21 1.95
CA THR A 273 -10.91 21.59 2.26
C THR A 273 -10.30 21.11 3.58
N LYS A 274 -11.06 20.50 4.51
CA LYS A 274 -10.52 19.85 5.72
C LYS A 274 -9.91 18.49 5.37
N LEU A 275 -8.75 18.16 5.92
CA LEU A 275 -8.15 16.82 5.83
C LEU A 275 -9.04 15.77 6.53
N LEU A 276 -9.33 14.66 5.85
CA LEU A 276 -9.95 13.47 6.46
C LEU A 276 -8.91 12.41 6.83
N LYS A 277 -8.22 11.84 5.83
CA LYS A 277 -7.19 10.79 6.01
C LYS A 277 -6.24 10.76 4.81
N THR A 278 -5.00 10.36 5.06
CA THR A 278 -3.96 10.07 4.06
C THR A 278 -3.79 8.55 3.85
N PHE A 279 -3.47 8.14 2.62
CA PHE A 279 -3.35 6.74 2.18
C PHE A 279 -2.15 6.54 1.25
N TYR A 280 -1.66 5.30 1.14
CA TYR A 280 -0.72 4.87 0.10
C TYR A 280 -1.42 4.39 -1.19
N ASN A 281 -2.69 4.00 -1.10
CA ASN A 281 -3.44 3.41 -2.21
C ASN A 281 -4.59 4.32 -2.65
N VAL A 282 -4.57 4.73 -3.93
CA VAL A 282 -5.58 5.62 -4.51
C VAL A 282 -7.00 5.01 -4.50
N ASN A 283 -7.13 3.69 -4.52
CA ASN A 283 -8.43 3.02 -4.49
C ASN A 283 -9.04 3.03 -3.09
N ASN A 284 -8.23 2.91 -2.03
CA ASN A 284 -8.70 3.06 -0.65
C ASN A 284 -9.04 4.53 -0.34
N ALA A 285 -8.26 5.47 -0.87
CA ALA A 285 -8.59 6.88 -0.86
C ALA A 285 -9.94 7.16 -1.57
N LYS A 286 -10.17 6.59 -2.76
CA LYS A 286 -11.47 6.64 -3.48
C LYS A 286 -12.60 5.99 -2.68
N GLN A 287 -12.35 4.90 -1.95
CA GLN A 287 -13.35 4.24 -1.12
C GLN A 287 -13.84 5.15 0.02
N LEU A 288 -12.93 5.73 0.81
CA LEU A 288 -13.30 6.70 1.85
C LEU A 288 -13.96 7.95 1.25
N ALA A 289 -13.41 8.46 0.16
CA ALA A 289 -13.91 9.67 -0.48
C ALA A 289 -15.33 9.48 -1.05
N SER A 290 -15.63 8.34 -1.66
CA SER A 290 -16.97 8.02 -2.19
C SER A 290 -18.02 7.77 -1.10
N MET A 291 -17.62 7.51 0.14
CA MET A 291 -18.52 7.48 1.31
C MET A 291 -18.85 8.89 1.86
N ASN A 292 -18.25 9.95 1.32
CA ASN A 292 -18.30 11.31 1.87
C ASN A 292 -18.55 12.36 0.79
N LEU A 293 -19.63 13.14 0.90
CA LEU A 293 -19.92 14.23 -0.05
C LEU A 293 -18.84 15.31 -0.04
N LYS A 294 -18.62 15.95 -1.21
CA LYS A 294 -17.68 17.08 -1.41
C LYS A 294 -16.24 16.76 -0.99
N THR A 295 -15.79 15.55 -1.32
CA THR A 295 -14.40 15.12 -1.11
C THR A 295 -13.53 15.29 -2.37
N THR A 296 -12.23 15.41 -2.16
CA THR A 296 -11.21 15.44 -3.22
C THR A 296 -9.98 14.65 -2.79
N ILE A 297 -9.31 13.97 -3.72
CA ILE A 297 -8.03 13.32 -3.47
C ILE A 297 -6.93 14.16 -4.12
N LYS A 298 -5.92 14.52 -3.34
CA LYS A 298 -4.66 15.11 -3.82
C LYS A 298 -3.54 14.07 -3.82
N ASN A 299 -2.60 14.18 -4.75
CA ASN A 299 -1.33 13.45 -4.67
C ASN A 299 -0.32 14.19 -3.75
N LEU A 300 0.94 13.72 -3.70
CA LEU A 300 2.03 14.35 -2.94
C LEU A 300 2.25 15.84 -3.31
N ASP A 301 2.16 16.18 -4.58
CA ASP A 301 2.39 17.55 -5.10
C ASP A 301 1.21 18.49 -4.81
N GLY A 302 0.17 18.01 -4.12
CA GLY A 302 -1.06 18.74 -3.86
C GLY A 302 -1.99 18.88 -5.08
N LYS A 303 -1.65 18.25 -6.22
CA LYS A 303 -2.48 18.20 -7.43
C LYS A 303 -3.72 17.35 -7.15
N VAL A 304 -4.90 17.89 -7.43
CA VAL A 304 -6.17 17.15 -7.29
C VAL A 304 -6.26 16.14 -8.43
N ILE A 305 -6.22 14.85 -8.08
CA ILE A 305 -6.30 13.73 -9.04
C ILE A 305 -7.71 13.12 -9.13
N TRP A 306 -8.59 13.42 -8.18
CA TRP A 306 -9.97 12.93 -8.15
C TRP A 306 -10.87 13.85 -7.32
N LYS A 307 -12.14 13.94 -7.67
CA LYS A 307 -13.18 14.70 -6.96
C LYS A 307 -14.45 13.86 -6.84
N ASN A 308 -15.17 14.00 -5.73
CA ASN A 308 -16.50 13.43 -5.56
C ASN A 308 -17.57 14.36 -6.16
N ASP A 309 -17.53 14.48 -7.49
CA ASP A 309 -18.54 15.17 -8.29
C ASP A 309 -19.68 14.20 -8.70
N ASN A 310 -19.86 13.11 -7.94
CA ASN A 310 -20.90 12.11 -8.17
C ASN A 310 -22.31 12.73 -8.10
N ARG A 311 -23.19 12.31 -9.00
CA ARG A 311 -24.56 12.83 -9.09
C ARG A 311 -25.55 12.16 -8.14
N TYR A 312 -25.29 10.93 -7.70
CA TYR A 312 -26.23 10.14 -6.91
C TYR A 312 -25.65 9.71 -5.57
N ALA A 313 -26.47 9.71 -4.52
CA ALA A 313 -26.10 9.25 -3.19
C ALA A 313 -27.10 8.22 -2.67
N VAL A 314 -26.60 7.10 -2.14
CA VAL A 314 -27.44 6.08 -1.49
C VAL A 314 -27.42 6.27 0.01
N TYR A 315 -28.60 6.44 0.58
CA TYR A 315 -28.82 6.58 2.02
C TYR A 315 -29.58 5.37 2.56
N LEU A 316 -29.32 5.04 3.83
CA LEU A 316 -30.26 4.33 4.70
C LEU A 316 -30.67 5.33 5.79
N HIS A 317 -31.92 5.79 5.73
CA HIS A 317 -32.42 6.94 6.48
C HIS A 317 -31.57 8.21 6.29
N GLU A 318 -30.89 8.67 7.35
CA GLU A 318 -29.99 9.82 7.36
C GLU A 318 -28.53 9.43 7.07
N LYS A 319 -28.18 8.14 7.21
CA LYS A 319 -26.80 7.66 7.01
C LYS A 319 -26.50 7.51 5.51
N LEU A 320 -25.60 8.34 5.01
CA LEU A 320 -24.97 8.14 3.71
C LEU A 320 -24.19 6.82 3.73
N LEU A 321 -24.40 5.99 2.71
CA LEU A 321 -23.67 4.73 2.53
C LEU A 321 -22.59 4.85 1.46
N TYR A 322 -22.93 5.43 0.30
CA TYR A 322 -22.03 5.57 -0.84
C TYR A 322 -22.55 6.58 -1.86
N THR A 323 -21.69 7.04 -2.77
CA THR A 323 -22.02 7.96 -3.87
C THR A 323 -21.60 7.38 -5.22
N PHE A 324 -22.34 7.70 -6.28
CA PHE A 324 -22.21 7.11 -7.61
C PHE A 324 -22.36 8.17 -8.72
N PRO A 325 -21.63 8.06 -9.83
CA PRO A 325 -21.74 9.01 -10.94
C PRO A 325 -23.05 8.83 -11.71
N ASP A 326 -23.55 7.59 -11.81
CA ASP A 326 -24.72 7.22 -12.57
C ASP A 326 -25.85 6.64 -11.70
N ARG A 327 -27.09 6.71 -12.22
CA ARG A 327 -28.28 6.24 -11.52
C ARG A 327 -28.40 4.71 -11.50
N LYS A 328 -28.00 4.01 -12.56
CA LYS A 328 -28.20 2.57 -12.72
C LYS A 328 -27.39 1.79 -11.68
N THR A 329 -26.16 2.24 -11.38
CA THR A 329 -25.32 1.67 -10.33
C THR A 329 -25.85 2.02 -8.93
N ALA A 330 -26.32 3.25 -8.72
CA ALA A 330 -26.93 3.67 -7.44
C ALA A 330 -28.22 2.87 -7.13
N ASP A 331 -29.13 2.76 -8.09
CA ASP A 331 -30.38 2.00 -7.97
C ASP A 331 -30.07 0.50 -7.73
N LYS A 332 -29.06 -0.08 -8.42
CA LYS A 332 -28.58 -1.46 -8.17
C LYS A 332 -28.06 -1.65 -6.74
N PHE A 333 -27.26 -0.73 -6.22
CA PHE A 333 -26.73 -0.80 -4.84
C PHE A 333 -27.81 -0.56 -3.78
N ALA A 334 -28.82 0.28 -4.08
CA ALA A 334 -29.97 0.49 -3.22
C ALA A 334 -30.92 -0.73 -3.20
N ASN A 335 -31.10 -1.43 -4.33
CA ASN A 335 -32.00 -2.59 -4.44
C ASN A 335 -31.64 -3.77 -3.51
N VAL A 336 -30.40 -3.85 -3.02
CA VAL A 336 -29.89 -4.92 -2.15
C VAL A 336 -30.59 -4.96 -0.77
N GLN A 337 -31.14 -3.85 -0.28
CA GLN A 337 -31.72 -3.78 1.07
C GLN A 337 -32.91 -2.82 1.12
N ALA A 338 -34.03 -3.26 1.72
CA ALA A 338 -35.18 -2.39 1.96
C ALA A 338 -34.86 -1.28 2.98
N GLY A 339 -35.45 -0.10 2.76
CA GLY A 339 -35.13 1.14 3.50
C GLY A 339 -34.04 1.99 2.84
N ARG A 340 -33.35 1.50 1.80
CA ARG A 340 -32.40 2.31 1.03
C ARG A 340 -33.11 3.23 0.04
N ARG A 341 -32.63 4.47 -0.08
CA ARG A 341 -33.10 5.49 -1.03
C ARG A 341 -31.94 6.08 -1.83
N VAL A 342 -32.21 6.51 -3.06
CA VAL A 342 -31.25 7.21 -3.93
C VAL A 342 -31.66 8.67 -4.06
N LEU A 343 -30.77 9.57 -3.66
CA LEU A 343 -30.89 11.01 -3.81
C LEU A 343 -30.12 11.46 -5.06
N ASP A 344 -30.76 12.16 -5.98
CA ASP A 344 -30.07 12.92 -7.03
C ASP A 344 -29.58 14.25 -6.41
N LEU A 345 -28.26 14.39 -6.31
CA LEU A 345 -27.59 15.48 -5.60
C LEU A 345 -27.65 16.82 -6.36
N LYS A 346 -27.94 16.80 -7.67
CA LYS A 346 -28.09 18.02 -8.49
C LYS A 346 -29.48 18.64 -8.30
N THR A 347 -30.50 17.81 -8.13
CA THR A 347 -31.90 18.24 -7.93
C THR A 347 -32.35 18.23 -6.47
N ASN A 348 -31.56 17.61 -5.58
CA ASN A 348 -31.89 17.32 -4.19
C ASN A 348 -33.21 16.54 -4.01
N LYS A 349 -33.52 15.64 -4.96
CA LYS A 349 -34.76 14.82 -4.95
C LYS A 349 -34.44 13.34 -4.86
N ASN A 350 -35.24 12.60 -4.08
CA ASN A 350 -35.17 11.14 -4.06
C ASN A 350 -35.72 10.60 -5.39
N VAL A 351 -34.91 9.86 -6.13
CA VAL A 351 -35.24 9.29 -7.45
C VAL A 351 -35.57 7.80 -7.40
N TYR A 352 -35.24 7.11 -6.30
CA TYR A 352 -35.55 5.70 -6.07
C TYR A 352 -35.67 5.38 -4.57
N PHE A 353 -36.53 4.41 -4.25
CA PHE A 353 -36.72 3.85 -2.91
C PHE A 353 -36.85 2.32 -3.02
N LYS A 354 -35.99 1.56 -2.31
CA LYS A 354 -36.22 0.11 -2.14
C LYS A 354 -37.15 -0.09 -0.94
N SER A 355 -38.42 -0.36 -1.22
CA SER A 355 -39.43 -0.71 -0.21
C SER A 355 -39.75 -2.22 -0.20
N ASN A 356 -40.45 -2.67 0.83
CA ASN A 356 -41.18 -3.94 0.88
C ASN A 356 -42.46 -3.77 1.74
N ALA A 357 -43.25 -4.82 1.94
CA ALA A 357 -44.51 -4.77 2.68
C ALA A 357 -44.39 -4.26 4.14
N ASN A 358 -43.21 -4.34 4.76
CA ASN A 358 -43.00 -3.94 6.15
C ASN A 358 -42.82 -2.42 6.29
N PHE A 359 -42.41 -1.72 5.22
CA PHE A 359 -42.15 -0.27 5.23
C PHE A 359 -43.47 0.53 5.11
N ARG A 360 -44.28 0.44 6.17
CA ARG A 360 -45.63 1.00 6.25
C ARG A 360 -45.68 2.52 6.29
N TYR A 361 -44.67 3.20 6.83
CA TYR A 361 -44.72 4.65 7.06
C TYR A 361 -43.79 5.39 6.10
N SER A 362 -44.21 6.57 5.64
CA SER A 362 -43.41 7.43 4.75
C SER A 362 -43.45 8.87 5.23
N VAL A 363 -42.30 9.52 5.21
CA VAL A 363 -42.15 10.93 5.61
C VAL A 363 -42.01 11.79 4.37
N TYR A 364 -42.78 12.87 4.31
CA TYR A 364 -42.86 13.79 3.17
C TYR A 364 -42.56 15.23 3.62
N LEU A 365 -42.10 16.06 2.69
CA LEU A 365 -42.05 17.51 2.81
C LEU A 365 -42.76 18.12 1.60
N GLY A 366 -43.93 18.72 1.82
CA GLY A 366 -44.83 19.09 0.73
C GLY A 366 -45.24 17.86 -0.09
N LYS A 367 -44.87 17.83 -1.38
CA LYS A 367 -45.13 16.69 -2.28
C LYS A 367 -43.98 15.68 -2.34
N ASP A 368 -42.76 16.04 -1.93
CA ASP A 368 -41.58 15.20 -2.08
C ASP A 368 -41.47 14.18 -0.93
N LYS A 369 -41.38 12.88 -1.26
CA LYS A 369 -41.11 11.82 -0.28
C LYS A 369 -39.65 11.89 0.15
N LEU A 370 -39.40 12.05 1.45
CA LEU A 370 -38.08 12.13 2.04
C LEU A 370 -37.50 10.77 2.42
N ASP A 371 -38.29 9.94 3.13
CA ASP A 371 -37.81 8.66 3.67
C ASP A 371 -38.94 7.68 3.99
N ILE A 372 -38.60 6.40 4.24
CA ILE A 372 -39.53 5.29 4.53
C ILE A 372 -39.14 4.52 5.80
N PHE A 373 -40.13 4.08 6.59
CA PHE A 373 -39.93 3.41 7.88
C PHE A 373 -40.88 2.23 8.08
N THR A 374 -40.45 1.24 8.85
CA THR A 374 -41.29 0.14 9.35
C THR A 374 -42.10 0.54 10.61
N SER A 375 -41.59 1.51 11.37
CA SER A 375 -42.12 1.98 12.65
C SER A 375 -42.66 3.41 12.53
N SER A 376 -43.82 3.66 13.14
CA SER A 376 -44.42 5.00 13.23
C SER A 376 -43.58 5.93 14.11
N ASN A 377 -42.98 5.40 15.17
CA ASN A 377 -42.25 6.17 16.16
C ASN A 377 -40.96 6.76 15.55
N ASP A 378 -40.27 5.98 14.72
CA ASP A 378 -39.06 6.42 14.02
C ASP A 378 -39.39 7.40 12.88
N ALA A 379 -40.49 7.17 12.16
CA ALA A 379 -41.00 8.12 11.17
C ALA A 379 -41.36 9.48 11.81
N ILE A 380 -42.00 9.46 12.99
CA ILE A 380 -42.34 10.67 13.75
C ILE A 380 -41.08 11.34 14.31
N LYS A 381 -40.10 10.56 14.80
CA LYS A 381 -38.79 11.08 15.25
C LYS A 381 -38.06 11.80 14.12
N PHE A 382 -38.02 11.22 12.93
CA PHE A 382 -37.43 11.86 11.74
C PHE A 382 -38.28 13.05 11.24
N ALA A 383 -39.61 13.01 11.36
CA ALA A 383 -40.45 14.16 11.00
C ALA A 383 -40.23 15.36 11.93
N LYS A 384 -40.10 15.16 13.24
CA LYS A 384 -39.85 16.22 14.24
C LYS A 384 -38.62 17.09 13.96
N LEU A 385 -37.66 16.62 13.16
CA LEU A 385 -36.48 17.39 12.73
C LEU A 385 -36.80 18.59 11.81
N ASN A 386 -38.03 18.69 11.28
CA ASN A 386 -38.51 19.88 10.58
C ASN A 386 -40.05 19.95 10.65
N SER A 387 -40.60 21.01 11.22
CA SER A 387 -42.05 21.18 11.48
C SER A 387 -42.96 21.14 10.25
N LYS A 388 -42.41 21.22 9.03
CA LYS A 388 -43.16 21.08 7.76
C LYS A 388 -43.18 19.63 7.22
N ARG A 389 -42.54 18.67 7.90
CA ARG A 389 -42.57 17.25 7.54
C ARG A 389 -43.86 16.60 8.04
N VAL A 390 -44.46 15.76 7.19
CA VAL A 390 -45.65 14.95 7.55
C VAL A 390 -45.34 13.46 7.47
N VAL A 391 -45.90 12.67 8.39
CA VAL A 391 -45.83 11.20 8.35
C VAL A 391 -47.15 10.67 7.81
N LYS A 392 -47.07 9.82 6.78
CA LYS A 392 -48.20 9.12 6.18
C LYS A 392 -48.08 7.62 6.41
N ASP A 393 -49.15 6.99 6.87
CA ASP A 393 -49.32 5.54 6.82
C ASP A 393 -49.68 5.14 5.39
N GLU A 394 -48.81 4.41 4.70
CA GLU A 394 -49.04 3.98 3.32
C GLU A 394 -50.03 2.82 3.20
N LYS A 395 -50.44 2.16 4.31
CA LYS A 395 -51.52 1.17 4.29
C LYS A 395 -52.90 1.84 4.33
N THR A 396 -53.10 2.79 5.24
CA THR A 396 -54.40 3.49 5.40
C THR A 396 -54.51 4.81 4.63
N LYS A 397 -53.40 5.27 4.05
CA LYS A 397 -53.20 6.58 3.41
C LYS A 397 -53.42 7.80 4.31
N LYS A 398 -53.72 7.62 5.61
CA LYS A 398 -53.88 8.70 6.59
C LYS A 398 -52.55 9.38 6.92
N ILE A 399 -52.61 10.69 7.22
CA ILE A 399 -51.53 11.41 7.89
C ILE A 399 -51.64 11.09 9.39
N ILE A 400 -50.51 10.77 10.02
CA ILE A 400 -50.41 10.44 11.46
C ILE A 400 -49.48 11.38 12.23
N TYR A 401 -48.82 12.31 11.53
CA TYR A 401 -48.08 13.42 12.12
C TYR A 401 -47.95 14.59 11.11
N PRO A 402 -48.07 15.87 11.53
CA PRO A 402 -48.47 16.32 12.85
C PRO A 402 -49.87 15.79 13.19
N ASN A 403 -50.09 15.44 14.46
CA ASN A 403 -51.41 15.05 14.92
C ASN A 403 -52.28 16.31 14.90
N LYS A 404 -53.44 16.24 14.24
CA LYS A 404 -54.43 17.33 14.20
C LYS A 404 -55.46 17.13 15.31
#